data_AF-A0A914SMJ0-F1
#
_entry.id   AF-A0A914SMJ0-F1
#
_cell.length_a   1.000
_cell.length_b   1.000
_cell.length_c   1.000
_cell.angle_alpha   90.00
_cell.angle_beta   90.00
_cell.angle_gamma   90.00
#
_symmetry.space_group_name_H-M   'P 1'
#
loop_
_entity.id
_entity.type
_entity.pdbx_description
1 polymer ?
#
loop_
_entity_poly.entity_id
_entity_poly.type
_entity_poly.pdbx_seq_one_letter_code
_entity_poly.pdbx_strand_id
1 'polypeptide(L)'
;MKTEEIAIDLFLYLFCSLNFIKIILFIYILNFYISSVNSAGIGCFVCSSFNGSNPDCEDTFNSTVERGAKGNIANYQFPCWAFKKNRQGLFPADHCIKVSGYKSNDPTQTIVIRTCALDSGTLTADTEIVRISHCGHFKYEGSQYTGCVQACDTDGCNKISANYNFTNMLIAFATIFSFRLFIHLFF
;
A
#
# COMPACT_ATOMS: atom_id res chain seq x y z
N MET A 1 -43.58 44.64 16.04
CA MET A 1 -42.76 45.10 14.90
C MET A 1 -41.30 44.66 15.01
N LYS A 2 -40.55 44.97 16.08
CA LYS A 2 -39.13 44.55 16.21
C LYS A 2 -38.89 43.03 16.34
N THR A 3 -39.83 42.26 16.87
CA THR A 3 -39.66 40.81 17.11
C THR A 3 -39.88 39.95 15.87
N GLU A 4 -40.64 40.44 14.88
CA GLU A 4 -40.90 39.72 13.63
C GLU A 4 -39.77 39.90 12.61
N GLU A 5 -39.12 41.08 12.57
CA GLU A 5 -37.93 41.32 11.73
C GLU A 5 -36.74 40.44 12.12
N ILE A 6 -36.49 40.26 13.43
CA ILE A 6 -35.37 39.42 13.92
C ILE A 6 -35.58 37.94 13.57
N ALA A 7 -36.82 37.46 13.60
CA ALA A 7 -37.14 36.07 13.26
C ALA A 7 -36.92 35.79 11.76
N ILE A 8 -37.23 36.76 10.89
CA ILE A 8 -37.04 36.66 9.44
C ILE A 8 -35.54 36.67 9.09
N ASP A 9 -34.75 37.54 9.71
CA ASP A 9 -33.30 37.58 9.51
C ASP A 9 -32.61 36.30 9.98
N LEU A 10 -33.01 35.76 11.14
CA LEU A 10 -32.48 34.49 11.65
C LEU A 10 -32.85 33.30 10.75
N PHE A 11 -34.08 33.29 10.21
CA PHE A 11 -34.57 32.25 9.31
C PHE A 11 -33.87 32.29 7.94
N LEU A 12 -33.66 33.49 7.38
CA LEU A 12 -32.87 33.70 6.16
C LEU A 12 -31.41 33.29 6.35
N TYR A 13 -30.81 33.59 7.50
CA TYR A 13 -29.44 33.19 7.81
C TYR A 13 -29.30 31.66 7.94
N LEU A 14 -30.28 30.99 8.56
CA LEU A 14 -30.30 29.54 8.71
C LEU A 14 -30.52 28.83 7.35
N PHE A 15 -31.44 29.32 6.52
CA PHE A 15 -31.66 28.80 5.16
C PHE A 15 -30.45 29.02 4.25
N CYS A 16 -29.78 30.17 4.36
CA CYS A 16 -28.55 30.46 3.63
C CYS A 16 -27.44 29.49 4.06
N SER A 17 -27.23 29.33 5.37
CA SER A 17 -26.24 28.41 5.95
C SER A 17 -26.44 26.95 5.52
N LEU A 18 -27.69 26.45 5.53
CA LEU A 18 -28.02 25.08 5.10
C LEU A 18 -27.75 24.85 3.61
N ASN A 19 -27.99 25.85 2.76
CA ASN A 19 -27.68 25.76 1.33
C ASN A 19 -26.17 25.82 1.07
N PHE A 20 -25.43 26.64 1.82
CA PHE A 20 -23.96 26.66 1.78
C PHE A 20 -23.36 25.30 2.17
N ILE A 21 -23.87 24.65 3.23
CA ILE A 21 -23.40 23.32 3.65
C ILE A 21 -23.66 22.27 2.57
N LYS A 22 -24.84 22.29 1.92
CA LYS A 22 -25.15 21.38 0.81
C LYS A 22 -24.24 21.61 -0.40
N ILE A 23 -23.92 22.87 -0.72
CA ILE A 23 -22.99 23.21 -1.81
C ILE A 23 -21.58 22.70 -1.49
N ILE A 24 -21.10 22.87 -0.25
CA ILE A 24 -19.79 22.37 0.18
C ILE A 24 -19.73 20.84 0.09
N LEU A 25 -20.78 20.15 0.56
CA LEU A 25 -20.89 18.68 0.47
C LEU A 25 -20.93 18.21 -0.99
N PHE A 26 -21.68 18.89 -1.86
CA PHE A 26 -21.74 18.59 -3.29
C PHE A 26 -20.38 18.78 -3.96
N ILE A 27 -19.66 19.87 -3.65
CA ILE A 27 -18.31 20.11 -4.15
C ILE A 27 -17.35 19.02 -3.66
N TYR A 28 -17.45 18.58 -2.39
CA TYR A 28 -16.61 17.51 -1.86
C TYR A 28 -16.87 16.17 -2.57
N ILE A 29 -18.15 15.82 -2.81
CA ILE A 29 -18.54 14.63 -3.57
C ILE A 29 -18.05 14.72 -5.02
N LEU A 30 -18.19 15.89 -5.66
CA LEU A 30 -17.73 16.10 -7.04
C LEU A 30 -16.21 15.97 -7.16
N ASN A 31 -15.45 16.54 -6.21
CA ASN A 31 -13.99 16.40 -6.18
C ASN A 31 -13.57 14.95 -5.93
N PHE A 32 -14.24 14.23 -5.02
CA PHE A 32 -14.01 12.80 -4.79
C PHE A 32 -14.24 11.97 -6.06
N TYR A 33 -15.27 12.30 -6.84
CA TYR A 33 -15.58 11.62 -8.10
C TYR A 33 -14.56 11.92 -9.22
N ILE A 34 -13.99 13.14 -9.25
CA ILE A 34 -12.99 13.53 -10.26
C ILE A 34 -11.60 12.96 -9.92
N SER A 35 -11.28 12.71 -8.65
CA SER A 35 -9.99 12.14 -8.23
C SER A 35 -9.81 10.64 -8.52
N SER A 36 -10.84 9.91 -8.97
CA SER A 36 -10.80 8.44 -9.07
C SER A 36 -10.34 7.87 -10.43
N VAL A 37 -9.71 8.66 -11.29
CA VAL A 37 -9.29 8.21 -12.64
C VAL A 37 -7.84 8.56 -12.95
N ASN A 38 -6.93 7.92 -12.23
CA ASN A 38 -5.57 7.68 -12.71
C ASN A 38 -5.22 6.23 -12.35
N SER A 39 -5.51 5.28 -13.25
CA SER A 39 -5.03 3.89 -13.11
C SER A 39 -3.54 3.83 -13.49
N ALA A 40 -2.70 4.49 -12.70
CA ALA A 40 -1.26 4.28 -12.77
C ALA A 40 -0.96 2.90 -12.15
N GLY A 41 0.00 2.17 -12.71
CA GLY A 41 0.50 0.94 -12.07
C GLY A 41 1.05 1.26 -10.68
N ILE A 42 0.97 0.30 -9.76
CA ILE A 42 1.49 0.49 -8.41
C ILE A 42 3.02 0.61 -8.42
N GLY A 43 3.57 1.19 -7.37
CA GLY A 43 5.01 1.23 -7.16
C GLY A 43 5.48 0.11 -6.25
N CYS A 44 6.62 -0.50 -6.58
CA CYS A 44 7.19 -1.58 -5.77
C CYS A 44 8.67 -1.39 -5.56
N PHE A 45 9.21 -2.05 -4.55
CA PHE A 45 10.65 -2.26 -4.45
C PHE A 45 11.06 -3.34 -5.47
N VAL A 46 12.11 -3.07 -6.25
CA VAL A 46 12.62 -3.94 -7.31
C VAL A 46 14.12 -4.12 -7.13
N CYS A 47 14.54 -5.28 -6.66
CA CYS A 47 15.94 -5.60 -6.38
C CYS A 47 16.16 -7.11 -6.27
N SER A 48 17.41 -7.53 -6.33
CA SER A 48 17.83 -8.90 -6.01
C SER A 48 19.08 -8.87 -5.13
N SER A 49 19.16 -9.79 -4.19
CA SER A 49 20.33 -10.07 -3.38
C SER A 49 20.54 -11.57 -3.29
N PHE A 50 21.80 -11.98 -3.47
CA PHE A 50 22.24 -13.36 -3.33
C PHE A 50 23.38 -13.37 -2.32
N ASN A 51 23.23 -14.13 -1.25
CA ASN A 51 24.18 -14.17 -0.13
C ASN A 51 24.52 -12.78 0.43
N GLY A 52 23.53 -11.87 0.51
CA GLY A 52 23.75 -10.51 1.02
C GLY A 52 24.50 -9.58 0.06
N SER A 53 24.56 -9.89 -1.24
CA SER A 53 25.22 -9.04 -2.24
C SER A 53 24.64 -7.63 -2.36
N ASN A 54 23.37 -7.43 -1.97
CA ASN A 54 22.70 -6.14 -1.96
C ASN A 54 22.01 -5.89 -0.60
N PRO A 55 22.68 -5.19 0.34
CA PRO A 55 22.14 -4.89 1.67
C PRO A 55 20.80 -4.14 1.66
N ASP A 56 20.55 -3.27 0.66
CA ASP A 56 19.29 -2.52 0.54
C ASP A 56 18.11 -3.43 0.16
N CYS A 57 18.41 -4.60 -0.43
CA CYS A 57 17.42 -5.59 -0.78
C CYS A 57 17.14 -6.59 0.34
N GLU A 58 18.04 -6.72 1.31
CA GLU A 58 17.88 -7.63 2.45
C GLU A 58 16.80 -7.14 3.44
N ASP A 59 16.30 -8.05 4.26
CA ASP A 59 15.41 -7.72 5.40
C ASP A 59 16.23 -7.52 6.68
N THR A 60 17.28 -6.71 6.61
CA THR A 60 18.06 -6.43 7.81
C THR A 60 17.23 -5.55 8.76
N PHE A 61 16.98 -6.04 9.97
CA PHE A 61 16.46 -5.26 11.08
C PHE A 61 17.60 -4.39 11.67
N ASN A 62 18.37 -3.72 10.82
CA ASN A 62 19.44 -2.86 11.28
C ASN A 62 18.91 -1.42 11.33
N SER A 63 18.73 -0.90 12.54
CA SER A 63 18.29 0.49 12.78
C SER A 63 19.28 1.54 12.25
N THR A 64 20.42 1.10 11.72
CA THR A 64 21.44 1.92 11.07
C THR A 64 21.51 1.73 9.55
N VAL A 65 20.54 1.07 8.90
CA VAL A 65 20.42 1.20 7.43
C VAL A 65 20.26 2.69 7.15
N GLU A 66 21.36 3.27 6.69
CA GLU A 66 21.49 4.67 6.40
C GLU A 66 20.32 5.04 5.51
N ARG A 67 19.54 6.04 5.92
CA ARG A 67 18.66 6.74 5.00
C ARG A 67 19.55 7.08 3.82
N GLY A 68 19.40 6.36 2.72
CA GLY A 68 20.28 6.48 1.57
C GLY A 68 20.55 7.95 1.33
N ALA A 69 21.83 8.32 1.34
CA ALA A 69 22.25 9.68 1.09
C ALA A 69 21.62 10.11 -0.24
N LYS A 70 20.72 11.10 -0.16
CA LYS A 70 19.74 11.55 -1.16
C LYS A 70 18.43 10.76 -1.06
N GLY A 71 17.33 11.48 -0.76
CA GLY A 71 15.98 10.96 -0.52
C GLY A 71 15.27 10.26 -1.69
N ASN A 72 16.00 9.45 -2.46
CA ASN A 72 15.48 8.40 -3.32
C ASN A 72 15.49 7.11 -2.50
N ILE A 73 14.31 6.55 -2.28
CA ILE A 73 14.18 5.22 -1.68
C ILE A 73 14.86 4.24 -2.65
N ALA A 74 16.05 3.76 -2.31
CA ALA A 74 16.80 2.85 -3.16
C ALA A 74 15.90 1.68 -3.57
N ASN A 75 15.87 1.37 -4.87
CA ASN A 75 15.11 0.27 -5.47
C ASN A 75 13.58 0.46 -5.56
N TYR A 76 12.99 1.60 -5.17
CA TYR A 76 11.56 1.84 -5.41
C TYR A 76 11.30 2.32 -6.85
N GLN A 77 10.39 1.65 -7.57
CA GLN A 77 10.00 1.98 -8.94
C GLN A 77 8.51 2.35 -9.00
N PHE A 78 8.18 3.53 -9.52
CA PHE A 78 6.80 3.99 -9.75
C PHE A 78 6.69 4.80 -11.06
N PRO A 79 5.67 4.57 -11.90
CA PRO A 79 4.81 3.38 -11.89
C PRO A 79 5.64 2.14 -12.23
N CYS A 80 5.36 1.01 -11.58
CA CYS A 80 6.09 -0.20 -11.90
C CYS A 80 5.51 -0.93 -13.12
N TRP A 81 6.39 -1.62 -13.83
CA TRP A 81 6.07 -2.31 -15.07
C TRP A 81 6.44 -3.79 -14.96
N ALA A 82 5.55 -4.66 -15.43
CA ALA A 82 5.74 -6.11 -15.40
C ALA A 82 5.41 -6.74 -16.75
N PHE A 83 5.99 -7.92 -16.99
CA PHE A 83 5.63 -8.74 -18.14
C PHE A 83 4.30 -9.45 -17.90
N LYS A 84 3.46 -9.52 -18.94
CA LYS A 84 2.24 -10.32 -18.94
C LYS A 84 2.48 -11.60 -19.73
N LYS A 85 2.17 -12.76 -19.14
CA LYS A 85 2.30 -14.06 -19.81
C LYS A 85 1.52 -14.05 -21.13
N ASN A 86 2.13 -14.58 -22.19
CA ASN A 86 1.56 -14.64 -23.54
C ASN A 86 1.22 -13.28 -24.18
N ARG A 87 1.86 -12.19 -23.75
CA ARG A 87 1.74 -10.87 -24.38
C ARG A 87 3.11 -10.24 -24.56
N GLN A 88 3.25 -9.42 -25.60
CA GLN A 88 4.47 -8.65 -25.85
C GLN A 88 4.37 -7.29 -25.19
N GLY A 89 5.50 -6.80 -24.67
CA GLY A 89 5.60 -5.50 -24.03
C GLY A 89 5.42 -5.55 -22.52
N LEU A 90 5.55 -4.37 -21.92
CA LEU A 90 5.43 -4.12 -20.50
C LEU A 90 4.06 -3.54 -20.19
N PHE A 91 3.49 -3.95 -19.06
CA PHE A 91 2.19 -3.50 -18.60
C PHE A 91 2.32 -2.90 -17.20
N PRO A 92 1.47 -1.92 -16.84
CA PRO A 92 1.45 -1.38 -15.48
C PRO A 92 1.22 -2.53 -14.49
N ALA A 93 2.12 -2.69 -13.54
CA ALA A 93 2.01 -3.70 -12.51
C ALA A 93 0.86 -3.37 -11.55
N ASP A 94 0.18 -4.40 -11.06
CA ASP A 94 -0.86 -4.29 -10.04
C ASP A 94 -0.48 -4.99 -8.73
N HIS A 95 0.65 -5.73 -8.71
CA HIS A 95 1.14 -6.41 -7.52
C HIS A 95 2.66 -6.30 -7.36
N CYS A 96 3.10 -6.29 -6.11
CA CYS A 96 4.49 -6.45 -5.73
C CYS A 96 4.73 -7.86 -5.20
N ILE A 97 5.88 -8.43 -5.57
CA ILE A 97 6.32 -9.75 -5.12
C ILE A 97 7.59 -9.59 -4.29
N LYS A 98 7.68 -10.41 -3.25
CA LYS A 98 8.89 -10.64 -2.46
C LYS A 98 9.13 -12.14 -2.33
N VAL A 99 10.32 -12.58 -2.70
CA VAL A 99 10.82 -13.93 -2.51
C VAL A 99 11.99 -13.86 -1.54
N SER A 100 11.98 -14.71 -0.52
CA SER A 100 13.09 -14.82 0.43
C SER A 100 13.30 -16.26 0.82
N GLY A 101 14.55 -16.73 0.86
CA GLY A 101 14.85 -18.11 1.24
C GLY A 101 16.34 -18.42 1.31
N TYR A 102 16.63 -19.71 1.41
CA TYR A 102 17.99 -20.24 1.41
C TYR A 102 18.07 -21.49 0.52
N LYS A 103 19.27 -21.83 0.05
CA LYS A 103 19.47 -22.98 -0.82
C LYS A 103 19.28 -24.27 -0.03
N SER A 104 18.50 -25.22 -0.56
CA SER A 104 18.15 -26.44 0.18
C SER A 104 19.37 -27.32 0.52
N ASN A 105 20.43 -27.26 -0.29
CA ASN A 105 21.67 -28.01 -0.07
C ASN A 105 22.69 -27.25 0.80
N ASP A 106 22.54 -25.94 0.94
CA ASP A 106 23.46 -25.08 1.68
C ASP A 106 22.68 -23.89 2.29
N PRO A 107 22.25 -23.99 3.56
CA PRO A 107 21.48 -22.95 4.22
C PRO A 107 22.24 -21.63 4.40
N THR A 108 23.56 -21.61 4.23
CA THR A 108 24.35 -20.37 4.28
C THR A 108 24.14 -19.49 3.05
N GLN A 109 23.63 -20.07 1.96
CA GLN A 109 23.35 -19.35 0.73
C GLN A 109 21.93 -18.82 0.73
N THR A 110 21.76 -17.52 0.92
CA THR A 110 20.47 -16.84 0.98
C THR A 110 20.09 -16.18 -0.35
N ILE A 111 18.80 -15.98 -0.56
CA ILE A 111 18.26 -15.28 -1.72
C ILE A 111 17.12 -14.35 -1.27
N VAL A 112 17.14 -13.12 -1.77
CA VAL A 112 16.03 -12.17 -1.67
C VAL A 112 15.78 -11.54 -3.04
N ILE A 113 14.54 -11.59 -3.53
CA ILE A 113 14.13 -10.96 -4.79
C ILE A 113 12.85 -10.17 -4.53
N ARG A 114 12.87 -8.88 -4.88
CA ARG A 114 11.70 -8.02 -4.90
C ARG A 114 11.45 -7.60 -6.33
N THR A 115 10.22 -7.72 -6.80
CA THR A 115 9.87 -7.39 -8.20
C THR A 115 8.42 -6.97 -8.33
N CYS A 116 8.09 -6.46 -9.50
CA CYS A 116 6.73 -6.12 -9.89
C CYS A 116 6.13 -7.27 -10.68
N ALA A 117 4.84 -7.49 -10.48
CA ALA A 117 4.09 -8.51 -11.18
C ALA A 117 2.73 -7.98 -11.60
N LEU A 118 2.16 -8.67 -12.59
CA LEU A 118 0.84 -8.40 -13.09
C LEU A 118 0.00 -9.68 -12.98
N ASP A 119 -1.18 -9.58 -12.39
CA ASP A 119 -2.18 -10.63 -12.48
C ASP A 119 -2.66 -10.75 -13.94
N SER A 120 -2.42 -11.91 -14.55
CA SER A 120 -2.80 -12.14 -15.95
C SER A 120 -4.30 -12.39 -16.12
N GLY A 121 -5.05 -12.54 -15.01
CA GLY A 121 -6.50 -12.68 -15.00
C GLY A 121 -6.98 -14.05 -15.48
N THR A 122 -6.11 -15.06 -15.48
CA THR A 122 -6.50 -16.39 -15.96
C THR A 122 -7.39 -17.11 -14.94
N LEU A 123 -8.28 -18.00 -15.42
CA LEU A 123 -9.21 -18.77 -14.57
C LEU A 123 -8.49 -19.78 -13.64
N THR A 124 -7.20 -20.03 -13.85
CA THR A 124 -6.38 -20.93 -13.03
C THR A 124 -5.46 -20.10 -12.15
N ALA A 125 -5.92 -19.80 -10.92
CA ALA A 125 -5.11 -19.11 -9.90
C ALA A 125 -3.79 -19.84 -9.60
N ASP A 126 -3.72 -21.14 -9.88
CA ASP A 126 -2.62 -22.05 -9.55
C ASP A 126 -1.35 -21.86 -10.39
N THR A 127 -1.37 -20.98 -11.40
CA THR A 127 -0.21 -20.75 -12.29
C THR A 127 0.36 -19.34 -12.23
N GLU A 128 -0.18 -18.49 -11.36
CA GLU A 128 0.21 -17.08 -11.26
C GLU A 128 0.79 -16.79 -9.87
N ILE A 129 2.07 -16.46 -9.82
CA ILE A 129 2.83 -16.16 -8.58
C ILE A 129 2.20 -15.03 -7.75
N VAL A 130 1.39 -14.19 -8.41
CA VAL A 130 0.67 -13.05 -7.83
C VAL A 130 -0.42 -13.47 -6.85
N ARG A 131 -1.03 -14.65 -7.02
CA ARG A 131 -2.18 -15.11 -6.22
C ARG A 131 -1.81 -16.09 -5.10
N ILE A 132 -0.54 -16.46 -4.97
CA ILE A 132 -0.11 -17.54 -4.09
C ILE A 132 1.02 -17.07 -3.17
N SER A 133 0.63 -16.49 -2.03
CA SER A 133 1.55 -16.30 -0.91
C SER A 133 1.71 -17.63 -0.17
N HIS A 134 2.89 -18.25 -0.27
CA HIS A 134 3.15 -19.54 0.35
C HIS A 134 4.64 -19.71 0.68
N CYS A 135 4.94 -20.62 1.58
CA CYS A 135 6.29 -21.04 1.89
C CYS A 135 6.49 -22.50 1.52
N GLY A 136 7.65 -22.84 0.96
CA GLY A 136 7.94 -24.17 0.48
C GLY A 136 9.25 -24.20 -0.30
N HIS A 137 9.35 -25.19 -1.18
CA HIS A 137 10.51 -25.35 -2.05
C HIS A 137 10.23 -24.73 -3.41
N PHE A 138 11.22 -24.00 -3.93
CA PHE A 138 11.16 -23.43 -5.27
C PHE A 138 12.51 -23.58 -5.98
N LYS A 139 12.49 -23.52 -7.31
CA LYS A 139 13.68 -23.62 -8.14
C LYS A 139 13.99 -22.28 -8.77
N TYR A 140 15.23 -21.82 -8.63
CA TYR A 140 15.72 -20.59 -9.24
C TYR A 140 17.08 -20.87 -9.87
N GLU A 141 17.25 -20.50 -11.15
CA GLU A 141 18.50 -20.71 -11.93
C GLU A 141 19.09 -22.12 -11.78
N GLY A 142 18.25 -23.16 -11.82
CA GLY A 142 18.72 -24.54 -11.71
C GLY A 142 18.92 -25.06 -10.28
N SER A 143 19.02 -24.18 -9.28
CA SER A 143 19.21 -24.52 -7.87
C SER A 143 17.88 -24.62 -7.12
N GLN A 144 17.81 -25.53 -6.14
CA GLN A 144 16.63 -25.67 -5.28
C GLN A 144 16.81 -24.85 -3.99
N TYR A 145 15.76 -24.10 -3.65
CA TYR A 145 15.69 -23.22 -2.50
C TYR A 145 14.48 -23.59 -1.64
N THR A 146 14.56 -23.25 -0.36
CA THR A 146 13.47 -23.31 0.61
C THR A 146 13.22 -21.90 1.11
N GLY A 147 11.98 -21.42 1.06
CA GLY A 147 11.65 -20.06 1.47
C GLY A 147 10.19 -19.70 1.26
N CYS A 148 9.90 -18.40 1.23
CA CYS A 148 8.56 -17.86 1.08
C CYS A 148 8.47 -16.94 -0.12
N VAL A 149 7.31 -16.97 -0.77
CA VAL A 149 6.87 -16.02 -1.78
C VAL A 149 5.68 -15.25 -1.19
N GLN A 150 5.73 -13.92 -1.26
CA GLN A 150 4.72 -13.03 -0.73
C GLN A 150 4.28 -12.07 -1.83
N ALA A 151 2.97 -11.93 -2.02
CA ALA A 151 2.36 -11.01 -2.96
C ALA A 151 1.46 -10.01 -2.23
N CYS A 152 1.39 -8.78 -2.73
CA CYS A 152 0.55 -7.71 -2.20
C CYS A 152 0.27 -6.66 -3.30
N ASP A 153 -0.76 -5.82 -3.11
CA ASP A 153 -1.41 -5.01 -4.15
C ASP A 153 -1.43 -3.50 -3.83
N THR A 154 -0.54 -3.03 -2.95
CA THR A 154 -0.45 -1.62 -2.54
C THR A 154 0.97 -1.08 -2.74
N ASP A 155 1.10 0.24 -2.92
CA ASP A 155 2.39 0.89 -3.16
C ASP A 155 3.43 0.54 -2.09
N GLY A 156 4.56 -0.03 -2.52
CA GLY A 156 5.71 -0.36 -1.70
C GLY A 156 5.43 -1.44 -0.66
N CYS A 157 4.40 -2.26 -0.84
CA CYS A 157 4.00 -3.29 0.13
C CYS A 157 5.03 -4.41 0.30
N ASN A 158 5.90 -4.63 -0.69
CA ASN A 158 6.99 -5.61 -0.64
C ASN A 158 8.27 -5.09 0.04
N LYS A 159 8.17 -4.00 0.80
CA LYS A 159 9.22 -3.49 1.67
C LYS A 159 9.56 -4.45 2.81
N ILE A 160 10.59 -4.10 3.57
CA ILE A 160 10.94 -4.78 4.83
C ILE A 160 9.69 -4.81 5.73
N SER A 161 9.34 -5.98 6.26
CA SER A 161 8.21 -6.14 7.18
C SER A 161 8.47 -5.32 8.44
N ALA A 162 7.95 -4.10 8.48
CA ALA A 162 7.91 -3.33 9.71
C ALA A 162 6.90 -4.00 10.64
N ASN A 163 7.31 -4.33 11.86
CA ASN A 163 6.36 -4.71 12.91
C ASN A 163 5.43 -3.53 13.14
N TYR A 164 4.20 -3.60 12.63
CA TYR A 164 3.18 -2.61 12.91
C TYR A 164 2.78 -2.77 14.38
N ASN A 165 3.19 -1.82 15.21
CA ASN A 165 2.76 -1.75 16.61
C ASN A 165 1.25 -1.50 16.66
N PHE A 166 0.49 -2.58 16.82
CA PHE A 166 -0.98 -2.63 16.94
C PHE A 166 -1.54 -1.65 17.99
N THR A 167 -0.71 -1.28 18.97
CA THR A 167 -1.01 -0.29 20.01
C THR A 167 -1.38 1.10 19.50
N ASN A 168 -0.80 1.57 18.38
CA ASN A 168 -1.12 2.91 17.86
C ASN A 168 -2.52 3.00 17.23
N MET A 169 -3.02 1.89 16.67
CA MET A 169 -4.37 1.85 16.09
C MET A 169 -5.44 1.87 17.18
N LEU A 170 -5.21 1.15 18.29
CA LEU A 170 -6.12 1.13 19.44
C LEU A 170 -6.25 2.51 20.11
N ILE A 171 -5.16 3.27 20.20
CA ILE A 171 -5.18 4.63 20.76
C ILE A 171 -6.01 5.57 19.89
N ALA A 172 -5.92 5.48 18.56
CA ALA A 172 -6.73 6.30 17.65
C ALA A 172 -8.24 6.01 17.77
N PHE A 173 -8.64 4.74 17.92
CA PHE A 173 -10.04 4.42 18.18
C PHE A 173 -10.52 4.92 19.55
N ALA A 174 -9.68 4.82 20.58
CA ALA A 174 -10.01 5.30 21.92
C ALA A 174 -10.19 6.83 21.98
N THR A 175 -9.38 7.61 21.25
CA THR A 175 -9.51 9.08 21.21
C THR A 175 -10.73 9.55 20.42
N ILE A 176 -11.10 8.85 19.33
CA ILE A 176 -12.34 9.14 18.59
C ILE A 176 -13.57 8.84 19.46
N PHE A 177 -13.54 7.74 20.21
CA PHE A 177 -14.63 7.35 21.09
C PHE A 177 -14.79 8.33 22.27
N SER A 178 -13.69 8.75 22.90
CA SER A 178 -13.74 9.73 24.00
C SER A 178 -14.16 11.12 23.54
N PHE A 179 -13.75 11.55 22.33
CA PHE A 179 -14.20 12.82 21.76
C PHE A 179 -15.71 12.81 21.43
N ARG A 180 -16.25 11.70 20.91
CA ARG A 180 -17.70 11.54 20.72
C ARG A 180 -18.47 11.60 22.04
N LEU A 181 -17.95 10.97 23.08
CA LEU A 181 -18.57 10.99 24.41
C LEU A 181 -18.54 12.40 25.03
N PHE A 182 -17.44 13.13 24.84
CA PHE A 182 -17.32 14.53 25.28
C PHE A 182 -18.34 15.44 24.61
N ILE A 183 -18.51 15.32 23.28
CA ILE A 183 -19.53 16.11 22.57
C ILE A 183 -20.92 15.82 23.12
N HIS A 184 -21.28 14.56 23.35
CA HIS A 184 -22.61 14.19 23.84
C HIS A 184 -22.88 14.64 25.30
N LEU A 185 -21.83 14.86 26.11
CA LEU A 185 -21.98 15.27 27.50
C LEU A 185 -22.01 16.79 27.69
N PHE A 186 -21.45 17.56 26.76
CA PHE A 186 -21.26 19.01 26.91
C PHE A 186 -21.99 19.87 25.87
N PHE A 187 -22.58 19.25 24.84
CA PHE A 187 -23.43 19.88 23.84
C PHE A 187 -24.70 19.06 23.61
#